data_AF-A0A2H9QSV0-F1
#
_entry.id   AF-A0A2H9QSV0-F1
#
_cell.length_a   1.000
_cell.length_b   1.000
_cell.length_c   1.000
_cell.angle_alpha   90.00
_cell.angle_beta   90.00
_cell.angle_gamma   90.00
#
_symmetry.space_group_name_H-M   'P 1'
#
loop_
_entity.id
_entity.type
_entity.pdbx_description
1 polymer ?
#
loop_
_entity_poly.entity_id
_entity_poly.type
_entity_poly.pdbx_seq_one_letter_code
_entity_poly.pdbx_strand_id
1 'polypeptide(L)'
;MSHALIISKASRVRCFKIKDRVIKAIYKIINRPLQSHFLLCKKFIQSSKPTFYNLTNKFMSWLYLLGWVALFTAIYFLTRKSWRKEGIFLLLPTKKGTNFIKQFGQKHSKFFKWFGNVSIVVGIVCSVIMVYLLILNLQIYFSHPEIAGPAVKILLPIEVDSPYVLSISWHIFLICIVLLLIFHELAHAFVATAQKIKVRELGLAFIGIGPVPIGPIGAFTAPDEKQVAKTTILNRMRIFAAGPGANILIIGMLTFVFITLFAAISSISPQGVLISNVTYCENIEQLESEQPHNTICNPSLDGLNVSQNVVIYKLRCNEQEYQISDYASLYNSTSKFKPGQNATLLTSAGEYNFSFIKNPTTNKTSIGIMFSLFSDKNTLVMNVVNFFNLHLNLPLLKYGYYAPTFENNVFFLLCWLFVINLFVGLFNLLPLKPLDGGYICEDLLNLLVKNTKAIHYLKFSIYFLVFALLLANIFNQQFFAFVLFIQSVFPF
;
A
#
# COMPACT_ATOMS: atom_id res chain seq x y z
N MET A 1 -53.45 -51.71 -4.79
CA MET A 1 -53.52 -51.16 -3.41
C MET A 1 -53.03 -49.73 -3.47
N SER A 2 -53.72 -48.67 -3.06
CA SER A 2 -55.08 -48.44 -2.58
C SER A 2 -55.19 -46.92 -2.44
N HIS A 3 -56.28 -46.33 -2.97
CA HIS A 3 -56.95 -45.10 -2.51
C HIS A 3 -56.17 -43.76 -2.58
N ALA A 4 -56.51 -42.80 -3.46
CA ALA A 4 -57.76 -42.03 -3.61
C ALA A 4 -58.09 -41.11 -2.42
N LEU A 5 -58.11 -39.78 -2.65
CA LEU A 5 -59.20 -38.82 -2.38
C LEU A 5 -58.71 -37.40 -2.76
N ILE A 6 -59.19 -36.79 -3.86
CA ILE A 6 -60.46 -36.01 -4.00
C ILE A 6 -60.35 -34.68 -3.24
N ILE A 7 -60.40 -33.52 -3.91
CA ILE A 7 -61.65 -32.79 -4.21
C ILE A 7 -61.69 -32.27 -5.66
N SER A 8 -62.74 -32.71 -6.37
CA SER A 8 -63.27 -32.21 -7.65
C SER A 8 -64.20 -31.00 -7.46
N LYS A 9 -64.40 -30.17 -8.49
CA LYS A 9 -65.67 -29.89 -9.26
C LYS A 9 -65.80 -28.36 -9.40
N ALA A 10 -66.37 -27.72 -10.43
CA ALA A 10 -67.10 -28.10 -11.64
C ALA A 10 -67.07 -26.87 -12.60
N SER A 11 -66.94 -27.08 -13.92
CA SER A 11 -67.98 -26.91 -14.95
C SER A 11 -68.24 -25.51 -15.54
N ARG A 12 -68.01 -25.41 -16.87
CA ARG A 12 -68.71 -24.62 -17.93
C ARG A 12 -68.74 -23.09 -17.76
N VAL A 13 -68.34 -22.31 -18.78
CA VAL A 13 -69.26 -21.65 -19.74
C VAL A 13 -68.62 -21.46 -21.13
N ARG A 14 -69.48 -21.49 -22.16
CA ARG A 14 -69.28 -21.44 -23.62
C ARG A 14 -68.73 -20.12 -24.20
N CYS A 15 -68.09 -20.27 -25.37
CA CYS A 15 -68.09 -19.41 -26.58
C CYS A 15 -67.93 -17.88 -26.45
N PHE A 16 -66.95 -17.31 -27.16
CA PHE A 16 -67.21 -16.65 -28.46
C PHE A 16 -65.89 -16.28 -29.19
N LYS A 17 -65.76 -16.75 -30.44
CA LYS A 17 -64.79 -16.27 -31.44
C LYS A 17 -65.12 -14.81 -31.78
N ILE A 18 -64.24 -13.85 -31.44
CA ILE A 18 -64.20 -12.54 -32.11
C ILE A 18 -62.74 -12.13 -32.41
N LYS A 19 -62.38 -12.39 -33.67
CA LYS A 19 -61.54 -11.61 -34.61
C LYS A 19 -60.01 -11.51 -34.41
N ASP A 20 -59.33 -12.31 -35.24
CA ASP A 20 -57.95 -12.31 -35.76
C ASP A 20 -57.25 -10.96 -36.06
N ARG A 21 -57.91 -9.81 -35.92
CA ARG A 21 -57.28 -8.49 -36.14
C ARG A 21 -56.36 -8.07 -34.99
N VAL A 22 -56.67 -8.49 -33.76
CA VAL A 22 -55.86 -8.17 -32.57
C VAL A 22 -54.57 -8.98 -32.56
N ILE A 23 -54.62 -10.26 -32.95
CA ILE A 23 -53.44 -11.13 -32.99
C ILE A 23 -52.46 -10.70 -34.09
N LYS A 24 -52.95 -10.26 -35.27
CA LYS A 24 -52.08 -9.70 -36.33
C LYS A 24 -51.48 -8.33 -35.94
N ALA A 25 -52.18 -7.51 -35.16
CA ALA A 25 -51.63 -6.26 -34.61
C ALA A 25 -50.55 -6.53 -33.55
N ILE A 26 -50.76 -7.51 -32.67
CA ILE A 26 -49.79 -7.94 -31.65
C ILE A 26 -48.54 -8.54 -32.30
N TYR A 27 -48.67 -9.36 -33.35
CA TYR A 27 -47.54 -9.94 -34.07
C TYR A 27 -46.69 -8.88 -34.80
N LYS A 28 -47.30 -7.79 -35.27
CA LYS A 28 -46.62 -6.66 -35.92
C LYS A 28 -45.94 -5.71 -34.92
N ILE A 29 -46.40 -5.69 -33.67
CA ILE A 29 -45.78 -4.94 -32.55
C ILE A 29 -44.61 -5.73 -31.95
N ILE A 30 -44.71 -7.07 -31.86
CA ILE A 30 -43.67 -7.94 -31.28
C ILE A 30 -42.43 -8.08 -32.18
N ASN A 31 -42.55 -7.88 -33.50
CA ASN A 31 -41.45 -8.06 -34.47
C ASN A 31 -40.74 -6.76 -34.91
N ARG A 32 -40.85 -5.64 -34.17
CA ARG A 32 -39.88 -4.54 -34.31
C ARG A 32 -38.54 -4.95 -33.67
N PRO A 33 -37.38 -4.56 -34.23
CA PRO A 33 -36.13 -5.26 -33.97
C PRO A 33 -35.72 -5.13 -32.50
N LEU A 34 -35.92 -6.20 -31.74
CA LEU A 34 -35.42 -6.36 -30.37
C LEU A 34 -33.89 -6.19 -30.29
N GLN A 35 -33.18 -6.24 -31.41
CA GLN A 35 -31.73 -6.00 -31.49
C GLN A 35 -31.33 -4.60 -31.01
N SER A 36 -32.11 -3.53 -31.25
CA SER A 36 -31.71 -2.17 -30.84
C SER A 36 -31.86 -1.96 -29.33
N HIS A 37 -32.90 -2.51 -28.71
CA HIS A 37 -33.11 -2.46 -27.27
C HIS A 37 -32.18 -3.42 -26.52
N PHE A 38 -31.88 -4.60 -27.07
CA PHE A 38 -30.86 -5.48 -26.50
C PHE A 38 -29.48 -4.85 -26.59
N LEU A 39 -29.13 -4.16 -27.69
CA LEU A 39 -27.86 -3.45 -27.85
C LEU A 39 -27.77 -2.23 -26.93
N LEU A 40 -28.87 -1.50 -26.71
CA LEU A 40 -28.95 -0.40 -25.74
C LEU A 40 -28.81 -0.92 -24.31
N CYS A 41 -29.50 -2.00 -23.93
CA CYS A 41 -29.31 -2.63 -22.62
C CYS A 41 -27.89 -3.20 -22.47
N LYS A 42 -27.29 -3.79 -23.51
CA LYS A 42 -25.91 -4.29 -23.48
C LYS A 42 -24.90 -3.14 -23.36
N LYS A 43 -25.10 -2.03 -24.08
CA LYS A 43 -24.30 -0.79 -23.97
C LYS A 43 -24.48 -0.12 -22.61
N PHE A 44 -25.70 -0.09 -22.07
CA PHE A 44 -26.00 0.47 -20.75
C PHE A 44 -25.40 -0.40 -19.64
N ILE A 45 -25.48 -1.73 -19.75
CA ILE A 45 -24.83 -2.69 -18.83
C ILE A 45 -23.30 -2.61 -18.97
N GLN A 46 -22.74 -2.44 -20.17
CA GLN A 46 -21.30 -2.23 -20.37
C GLN A 46 -20.83 -0.87 -19.82
N SER A 47 -21.62 0.20 -19.97
CA SER A 47 -21.27 1.53 -19.46
C SER A 47 -21.47 1.69 -17.95
N SER A 48 -22.33 0.86 -17.34
CA SER A 48 -22.62 0.90 -15.89
C SER A 48 -21.81 -0.11 -15.05
N LYS A 49 -21.11 -1.07 -15.68
CA LYS A 49 -20.21 -2.02 -14.99
C LYS A 49 -19.12 -1.35 -14.13
N PRO A 50 -18.34 -0.36 -14.61
CA PRO A 50 -17.32 0.28 -13.78
C PRO A 50 -17.94 1.11 -12.65
N THR A 51 -19.07 1.77 -12.89
CA THR A 51 -19.80 2.54 -11.87
C THR A 51 -20.43 1.65 -10.80
N PHE A 52 -20.98 0.49 -11.17
CA PHE A 52 -21.54 -0.49 -10.25
C PHE A 52 -20.44 -1.21 -9.44
N TYR A 53 -19.29 -1.51 -10.06
CA TYR A 53 -18.12 -2.06 -9.38
C TYR A 53 -17.54 -1.08 -8.34
N ASN A 54 -17.40 0.20 -8.71
CA ASN A 54 -16.96 1.24 -7.77
C ASN A 54 -17.97 1.49 -6.65
N LEU A 55 -19.28 1.44 -6.95
CA LEU A 55 -20.32 1.60 -5.94
C LEU A 55 -20.36 0.41 -4.97
N THR A 56 -20.23 -0.81 -5.48
CA THR A 56 -20.19 -2.03 -4.65
C THR A 56 -18.93 -2.09 -3.79
N ASN A 57 -17.76 -1.72 -4.30
CA ASN A 57 -16.54 -1.64 -3.49
C ASN A 57 -16.59 -0.55 -2.43
N LYS A 58 -17.13 0.63 -2.75
CA LYS A 58 -17.39 1.69 -1.75
C LYS A 58 -18.37 1.21 -0.69
N PHE A 59 -19.48 0.59 -1.10
CA PHE A 59 -20.49 0.05 -0.18
C PHE A 59 -19.91 -1.04 0.74
N MET A 60 -19.14 -1.98 0.19
CA MET A 60 -18.44 -3.00 0.99
C MET A 60 -17.45 -2.36 1.97
N SER A 61 -16.70 -1.34 1.54
CA SER A 61 -15.78 -0.59 2.41
C SER A 61 -16.51 0.07 3.60
N TRP A 62 -17.70 0.64 3.37
CA TRP A 62 -18.55 1.18 4.43
C TRP A 62 -19.07 0.10 5.38
N LEU A 63 -19.49 -1.06 4.87
CA LEU A 63 -19.90 -2.19 5.71
C LEU A 63 -18.75 -2.70 6.58
N TYR A 64 -17.52 -2.77 6.05
CA TYR A 64 -16.33 -3.13 6.83
C TYR A 64 -16.05 -2.10 7.92
N LEU A 65 -16.11 -0.80 7.60
CA LEU A 65 -15.92 0.27 8.59
C LEU A 65 -16.96 0.18 9.72
N LEU A 66 -18.23 -0.03 9.39
CA LEU A 66 -19.29 -0.23 10.37
C LEU A 66 -19.06 -1.49 11.22
N GLY A 67 -18.61 -2.58 10.60
CA GLY A 67 -18.21 -3.80 11.30
C GLY A 67 -17.06 -3.57 12.29
N TRP A 68 -16.08 -2.75 11.92
CA TRP A 68 -14.97 -2.37 12.79
C TRP A 68 -15.41 -1.50 13.96
N VAL A 69 -16.23 -0.49 13.70
CA VAL A 69 -16.79 0.36 14.75
C VAL A 69 -17.60 -0.50 15.72
N ALA A 70 -18.43 -1.41 15.22
CA ALA A 70 -19.19 -2.34 16.06
C ALA A 70 -18.28 -3.27 16.87
N LEU A 71 -17.24 -3.85 16.26
CA LEU A 71 -16.27 -4.72 16.91
C LEU A 71 -15.50 -3.99 18.02
N PHE A 72 -14.95 -2.81 17.75
CA PHE A 72 -14.20 -2.05 18.76
C PHE A 72 -15.09 -1.50 19.85
N THR A 73 -16.33 -1.10 19.52
CA THR A 73 -17.34 -0.73 20.51
C THR A 73 -17.67 -1.92 21.41
N ALA A 74 -17.85 -3.11 20.83
CA ALA A 74 -18.06 -4.34 21.60
C ALA A 74 -16.86 -4.67 22.49
N ILE A 75 -15.63 -4.63 21.95
CA ILE A 75 -14.40 -4.83 22.73
C ILE A 75 -14.34 -3.84 23.89
N TYR A 76 -14.60 -2.55 23.64
CA TYR A 76 -14.61 -1.51 24.66
C TYR A 76 -15.61 -1.84 25.79
N PHE A 77 -16.86 -2.16 25.44
CA PHE A 77 -17.88 -2.48 26.45
C PHE A 77 -17.58 -3.78 27.21
N LEU A 78 -17.12 -4.82 26.51
CA LEU A 78 -16.75 -6.11 27.11
C LEU A 78 -15.53 -6.01 28.03
N THR A 79 -14.62 -5.07 27.75
CA THR A 79 -13.36 -4.92 28.49
C THR A 79 -13.29 -3.62 29.31
N ARG A 80 -14.40 -2.90 29.48
CA ARG A 80 -14.49 -1.56 30.10
C ARG A 80 -13.70 -1.37 31.40
N LYS A 81 -13.59 -2.41 32.23
CA LYS A 81 -12.88 -2.37 33.53
C LYS A 81 -11.36 -2.58 33.42
N SER A 82 -10.86 -3.01 32.26
CA SER A 82 -9.47 -3.40 32.04
C SER A 82 -8.64 -2.30 31.37
N TRP A 83 -9.28 -1.25 30.85
CA TRP A 83 -8.60 -0.17 30.15
C TRP A 83 -7.82 0.73 31.12
N ARG A 84 -6.61 1.11 30.72
CA ARG A 84 -5.78 2.10 31.41
C ARG A 84 -5.52 3.28 30.50
N LYS A 85 -5.74 4.50 30.99
CA LYS A 85 -5.44 5.73 30.25
C LYS A 85 -4.02 6.20 30.57
N GLU A 86 -3.21 6.44 29.54
CA GLU A 86 -1.88 7.03 29.64
C GLU A 86 -1.76 8.17 28.62
N GLY A 87 -1.92 9.42 29.09
CA GLY A 87 -1.96 10.59 28.20
C GLY A 87 -3.11 10.51 27.21
N ILE A 88 -2.78 10.54 25.91
CA ILE A 88 -3.75 10.40 24.80
C ILE A 88 -4.09 8.93 24.46
N PHE A 89 -3.36 7.98 25.05
CA PHE A 89 -3.50 6.56 24.75
C PHE A 89 -4.44 5.86 25.72
N LEU A 90 -5.23 4.93 25.18
CA LEU A 90 -6.04 3.96 25.91
C LEU A 90 -5.38 2.59 25.72
N LEU A 91 -4.87 2.02 26.80
CA LEU A 91 -4.17 0.74 26.81
C LEU A 91 -5.12 -0.36 27.27
N LEU A 92 -5.09 -1.49 26.56
CA LEU A 92 -5.77 -2.72 26.95
C LEU A 92 -4.72 -3.78 27.34
N PRO A 93 -4.23 -3.78 28.59
CA PRO A 93 -3.21 -4.71 29.05
C PRO A 93 -3.74 -6.12 29.29
N THR A 94 -2.86 -7.11 29.13
CA THR A 94 -3.06 -8.51 29.48
C THR A 94 -1.78 -9.10 30.07
N LYS A 95 -1.94 -9.95 31.08
CA LYS A 95 -0.85 -10.76 31.65
C LYS A 95 -0.74 -12.12 30.98
N LYS A 96 -1.70 -12.49 30.12
CA LYS A 96 -1.68 -13.78 29.41
C LYS A 96 -0.44 -13.83 28.50
N GLY A 97 0.26 -14.96 28.48
CA GLY A 97 1.48 -15.15 27.69
C GLY A 97 2.78 -14.68 28.35
N THR A 98 2.74 -13.84 29.39
CA THR A 98 3.97 -13.35 30.07
C THR A 98 4.83 -14.48 30.64
N ASN A 99 4.21 -15.52 31.21
CA ASN A 99 4.91 -16.71 31.69
C ASN A 99 5.59 -17.48 30.56
N PHE A 100 4.93 -17.64 29.42
CA PHE A 100 5.51 -18.28 28.23
C PHE A 100 6.72 -17.48 27.74
N ILE A 101 6.60 -16.16 27.58
CA ILE A 101 7.69 -15.28 27.15
C ILE A 101 8.88 -15.36 28.10
N LYS A 102 8.62 -15.40 29.42
CA LYS A 102 9.66 -15.58 30.43
C LYS A 102 10.37 -16.91 30.27
N GLN A 103 9.63 -18.02 30.23
CA GLN A 103 10.20 -19.36 30.14
C GLN A 103 10.97 -19.56 28.83
N PHE A 104 10.36 -19.21 27.70
CA PHE A 104 10.95 -19.38 26.37
C PHE A 104 12.16 -18.45 26.16
N GLY A 105 12.05 -17.17 26.52
CA GLY A 105 13.15 -16.21 26.40
C GLY A 105 14.34 -16.55 27.30
N GLN A 106 14.11 -17.08 28.51
CA GLN A 106 15.18 -17.54 29.38
C GLN A 106 15.82 -18.84 28.89
N LYS A 107 15.01 -19.81 28.45
CA LYS A 107 15.47 -21.09 27.87
C LYS A 107 16.37 -20.87 26.66
N HIS A 108 15.98 -19.97 25.75
CA HIS A 108 16.71 -19.65 24.52
C HIS A 108 17.55 -18.37 24.65
N SER A 109 17.98 -18.02 25.87
CA SER A 109 18.63 -16.74 26.15
C SER A 109 19.91 -16.47 25.35
N LYS A 110 20.68 -17.51 24.99
CA LYS A 110 21.86 -17.37 24.13
C LYS A 110 21.49 -16.82 22.75
N PHE A 111 20.44 -17.38 22.13
CA PHE A 111 19.94 -16.93 20.83
C PHE A 111 19.45 -15.49 20.90
N PHE A 112 18.60 -15.14 21.86
CA PHE A 112 18.05 -13.79 21.97
C PHE A 112 19.10 -12.71 22.29
N LYS A 113 20.13 -13.04 23.08
CA LYS A 113 21.26 -12.11 23.30
C LYS A 113 22.10 -11.92 22.04
N TRP A 114 22.36 -13.00 21.30
CA TRP A 114 23.06 -12.94 20.02
C TRP A 114 22.26 -12.11 19.00
N PHE A 115 20.97 -12.40 18.86
CA PHE A 115 20.04 -11.63 18.03
C PHE A 115 20.06 -10.16 18.42
N GLY A 116 19.94 -9.83 19.71
CA GLY A 116 20.03 -8.45 20.19
C GLY A 116 21.34 -7.77 19.84
N ASN A 117 22.49 -8.46 19.87
CA ASN A 117 23.77 -7.89 19.43
C ASN A 117 23.76 -7.58 17.93
N VAL A 118 23.29 -8.51 17.11
CA VAL A 118 23.18 -8.31 15.65
C VAL A 118 22.24 -7.14 15.35
N SER A 119 21.09 -7.09 16.04
CA SER A 119 20.11 -6.02 15.89
C SER A 119 20.66 -4.66 16.28
N ILE A 120 21.57 -4.54 17.25
CA ILE A 120 22.24 -3.26 17.55
C ILE A 120 23.05 -2.78 16.35
N VAL A 121 23.89 -3.65 15.79
CA VAL A 121 24.78 -3.29 14.66
C VAL A 121 23.94 -2.89 13.45
N VAL A 122 22.97 -3.74 13.09
CA VAL A 122 22.03 -3.46 11.99
C VAL A 122 21.24 -2.20 12.27
N GLY A 123 20.77 -2.03 13.51
CA GLY A 123 20.03 -0.87 13.97
C GLY A 123 20.79 0.43 13.73
N ILE A 124 22.04 0.53 14.20
CA ILE A 124 22.87 1.72 14.04
C ILE A 124 23.15 2.00 12.55
N VAL A 125 23.51 0.97 11.77
CA VAL A 125 23.77 1.13 10.32
C VAL A 125 22.51 1.63 9.60
N CYS A 126 21.36 1.01 9.87
CA CYS A 126 20.08 1.42 9.30
C CYS A 126 19.64 2.82 9.77
N SER A 127 19.91 3.22 11.01
CA SER A 127 19.66 4.59 11.50
C SER A 127 20.44 5.62 10.67
N VAL A 128 21.73 5.38 10.43
CA VAL A 128 22.59 6.27 9.62
C VAL A 128 22.10 6.32 8.18
N ILE A 129 21.80 5.15 7.60
CA ILE A 129 21.23 5.06 6.25
C ILE A 129 19.94 5.87 6.19
N MET A 130 19.00 5.71 7.12
CA MET A 130 17.73 6.44 7.09
C MET A 130 17.90 7.96 7.13
N VAL A 131 18.81 8.48 7.96
CA VAL A 131 19.10 9.92 7.99
C VAL A 131 19.72 10.37 6.66
N TYR A 132 20.65 9.60 6.11
CA TYR A 132 21.24 9.88 4.80
C TYR A 132 20.19 9.91 3.68
N LEU A 133 19.23 8.97 3.69
CA LEU A 133 18.17 8.91 2.68
C LEU A 133 17.20 10.09 2.77
N LEU A 134 16.89 10.57 3.98
CA LEU A 134 16.08 11.79 4.16
C LEU A 134 16.81 13.03 3.63
N ILE A 135 18.14 13.10 3.80
CA ILE A 135 18.96 14.18 3.24
C ILE A 135 19.01 14.08 1.72
N LEU A 136 19.23 12.89 1.16
CA LEU A 136 19.24 12.68 -0.28
C LEU A 136 17.92 13.07 -0.94
N ASN A 137 16.78 12.68 -0.37
CA ASN A 137 15.48 13.09 -0.91
C ASN A 137 15.31 14.61 -0.87
N LEU A 138 15.78 15.27 0.20
CA LEU A 138 15.76 16.72 0.30
C LEU A 138 16.65 17.39 -0.76
N GLN A 139 17.84 16.84 -1.05
CA GLN A 139 18.70 17.32 -2.13
C GLN A 139 18.05 17.17 -3.51
N ILE A 140 17.41 16.02 -3.76
CA ILE A 140 16.65 15.78 -4.98
C ILE A 140 15.51 16.79 -5.10
N TYR A 141 14.82 17.08 -4.00
CA TYR A 141 13.76 18.09 -3.96
C TYR A 141 14.26 19.50 -4.30
N PHE A 142 15.41 19.91 -3.78
CA PHE A 142 15.98 21.23 -4.12
C PHE A 142 16.54 21.31 -5.54
N SER A 143 16.98 20.18 -6.09
CA SER A 143 17.61 20.15 -7.43
C SER A 143 16.60 19.92 -8.55
N HIS A 144 15.52 19.19 -8.26
CA HIS A 144 14.50 18.71 -9.21
C HIS A 144 13.10 18.69 -8.55
N PRO A 145 12.56 19.85 -8.12
CA PRO A 145 11.28 19.93 -7.41
C PRO A 145 10.10 19.33 -8.20
N GLU A 146 10.16 19.35 -9.54
CA GLU A 146 9.17 18.79 -10.46
C GLU A 146 9.07 17.25 -10.43
N ILE A 147 10.10 16.57 -9.92
CA ILE A 147 10.16 15.10 -9.82
C ILE A 147 10.12 14.62 -8.36
N ALA A 148 10.28 15.54 -7.41
CA ALA A 148 10.44 15.21 -6.01
C ALA A 148 9.11 15.08 -5.26
N GLY A 149 8.61 13.85 -5.16
CA GLY A 149 7.50 13.48 -4.28
C GLY A 149 7.92 13.34 -2.81
N PRO A 150 6.95 13.27 -1.88
CA PRO A 150 7.22 13.06 -0.47
C PRO A 150 7.90 11.71 -0.25
N ALA A 151 9.08 11.72 0.39
CA ALA A 151 9.85 10.50 0.68
C ALA A 151 9.15 9.59 1.70
N VAL A 152 8.36 10.19 2.59
CA VAL A 152 7.62 9.51 3.64
C VAL A 152 6.13 9.69 3.37
N LYS A 153 5.44 8.59 3.12
CA LYS A 153 3.99 8.55 2.87
C LYS A 153 3.27 7.89 4.03
N ILE A 154 2.05 8.34 4.31
CA ILE A 154 1.17 7.74 5.29
C ILE A 154 0.52 6.51 4.66
N LEU A 155 0.69 5.34 5.28
CA LEU A 155 0.05 4.11 4.83
C LEU A 155 -1.39 4.03 5.37
N LEU A 156 -2.40 4.00 4.49
CA LEU A 156 -3.80 3.91 4.88
C LEU A 156 -4.51 2.68 4.27
N PRO A 157 -5.45 2.04 5.00
CA PRO A 157 -6.25 0.91 4.52
C PRO A 157 -7.42 1.32 3.60
N ILE A 158 -7.42 2.56 3.11
CA ILE A 158 -8.48 3.17 2.31
C ILE A 158 -7.87 3.88 1.10
N GLU A 159 -8.58 3.84 -0.02
CA GLU A 159 -8.20 4.58 -1.22
C GLU A 159 -8.37 6.09 -0.97
N VAL A 160 -7.26 6.81 -1.03
CA VAL A 160 -7.21 8.27 -0.90
C VAL A 160 -6.39 8.80 -2.06
N ASP A 161 -6.98 9.69 -2.84
CA ASP A 161 -6.31 10.36 -3.95
C ASP A 161 -5.43 11.49 -3.39
N SER A 162 -4.21 11.14 -2.96
CA SER A 162 -3.25 12.07 -2.37
C SER A 162 -1.81 11.60 -2.58
N PRO A 163 -0.88 12.47 -3.01
CA PRO A 163 0.53 12.10 -3.15
C PRO A 163 1.19 11.75 -1.81
N TYR A 164 0.59 12.16 -0.68
CA TYR A 164 1.11 11.91 0.67
C TYR A 164 0.63 10.58 1.26
N VAL A 165 -0.30 9.89 0.60
CA VAL A 165 -0.91 8.66 1.11
C VAL A 165 -0.54 7.48 0.21
N LEU A 166 -0.08 6.40 0.82
CA LEU A 166 0.01 5.10 0.20
C LEU A 166 -1.21 4.28 0.61
N SER A 167 -2.12 4.06 -0.33
CA SER A 167 -3.34 3.28 -0.09
C SER A 167 -3.11 1.80 -0.33
N ILE A 168 -3.55 0.97 0.59
CA ILE A 168 -3.55 -0.49 0.44
C ILE A 168 -4.88 -1.08 0.87
N SER A 169 -5.22 -2.26 0.35
CA SER A 169 -6.47 -2.93 0.71
C SER A 169 -6.50 -3.24 2.20
N TRP A 170 -7.63 -2.94 2.85
CA TRP A 170 -7.79 -3.03 4.31
C TRP A 170 -7.41 -4.39 4.91
N HIS A 171 -7.67 -5.49 4.21
CA HIS A 171 -7.39 -6.84 4.70
C HIS A 171 -5.89 -7.14 4.65
N ILE A 172 -5.19 -6.71 3.60
CA ILE A 172 -3.73 -6.79 3.49
C ILE A 172 -3.09 -5.90 4.58
N PHE A 173 -3.57 -4.67 4.73
CA PHE A 173 -3.11 -3.75 5.77
C PHE A 173 -3.18 -4.38 7.16
N LEU A 174 -4.33 -4.94 7.51
CA LEU A 174 -4.56 -5.53 8.82
C LEU A 174 -3.60 -6.68 9.09
N ILE A 175 -3.48 -7.62 8.15
CA ILE A 175 -2.59 -8.78 8.30
C ILE A 175 -1.15 -8.30 8.48
N CYS A 176 -0.71 -7.32 7.68
CA CYS A 176 0.63 -6.79 7.75
C CYS A 176 0.92 -6.09 9.08
N ILE A 177 0.04 -5.20 9.54
CA ILE A 177 0.22 -4.47 10.79
C ILE A 177 0.15 -5.40 12.00
N VAL A 178 -0.77 -6.37 12.02
CA VAL A 178 -0.87 -7.32 13.14
C VAL A 178 0.40 -8.17 13.24
N LEU A 179 0.87 -8.75 12.13
CA LEU A 179 2.10 -9.55 12.15
C LEU A 179 3.30 -8.69 12.53
N LEU A 180 3.42 -7.49 11.95
CA LEU A 180 4.48 -6.55 12.27
C LEU A 180 4.53 -6.26 13.76
N LEU A 181 3.42 -5.84 14.36
CA LEU A 181 3.37 -5.46 15.77
C LEU A 181 3.66 -6.66 16.68
N ILE A 182 3.14 -7.84 16.36
CA ILE A 182 3.40 -9.06 17.15
C ILE A 182 4.90 -9.36 17.19
N PHE A 183 5.57 -9.43 16.04
CA PHE A 183 6.98 -9.80 16.00
C PHE A 183 7.88 -8.72 16.57
N HIS A 184 7.57 -7.45 16.32
CA HIS A 184 8.27 -6.30 16.88
C HIS A 184 8.24 -6.32 18.41
N GLU A 185 7.04 -6.35 18.99
CA GLU A 185 6.83 -6.29 20.43
C GLU A 185 7.38 -7.53 21.13
N LEU A 186 7.11 -8.72 20.59
CA LEU A 186 7.64 -9.96 21.16
C LEU A 186 9.18 -9.99 21.16
N ALA A 187 9.84 -9.37 20.18
CA ALA A 187 11.29 -9.32 20.15
C ALA A 187 11.87 -8.51 21.32
N HIS A 188 11.31 -7.32 21.63
CA HIS A 188 11.67 -6.58 22.84
C HIS A 188 11.50 -7.45 24.08
N ALA A 189 10.36 -8.13 24.20
CA ALA A 189 10.02 -8.94 25.36
C ALA A 189 10.96 -10.15 25.53
N PHE A 190 11.25 -10.89 24.46
CA PHE A 190 12.16 -12.05 24.52
C PHE A 190 13.60 -11.63 24.83
N VAL A 191 14.08 -10.54 24.23
CA VAL A 191 15.43 -10.03 24.52
C VAL A 191 15.51 -9.48 25.95
N ALA A 192 14.45 -8.85 26.47
CA ALA A 192 14.37 -8.45 27.87
C ALA A 192 14.43 -9.66 28.81
N THR A 193 13.59 -10.69 28.60
CA THR A 193 13.54 -11.86 29.49
C THR A 193 14.80 -12.73 29.41
N ALA A 194 15.45 -12.81 28.24
CA ALA A 194 16.77 -13.43 28.07
C ALA A 194 17.86 -12.78 28.94
N GLN A 195 17.67 -11.50 29.28
CA GLN A 195 18.53 -10.73 30.17
C GLN A 195 17.99 -10.67 31.61
N LYS A 196 17.04 -11.55 31.95
CA LYS A 196 16.38 -11.64 33.26
C LYS A 196 15.59 -10.39 33.66
N ILE A 197 15.24 -9.53 32.70
CA ILE A 197 14.35 -8.39 32.92
C ILE A 197 12.90 -8.89 32.83
N LYS A 198 12.09 -8.52 33.80
CA LYS A 198 10.69 -8.96 33.89
C LYS A 198 9.84 -8.21 32.86
N VAL A 199 9.02 -8.93 32.11
CA VAL A 199 7.93 -8.35 31.30
C VAL A 199 6.66 -8.43 32.13
N ARG A 200 6.08 -7.27 32.48
CA ARG A 200 4.95 -7.16 33.41
C ARG A 200 3.63 -7.50 32.73
N GLU A 201 3.46 -7.01 31.50
CA GLU A 201 2.23 -7.11 30.72
C GLU A 201 2.53 -6.90 29.23
N LEU A 202 1.55 -7.27 28.42
CA LEU A 202 1.46 -7.08 26.98
C LEU A 202 0.14 -6.38 26.71
N GLY A 203 -0.08 -5.80 25.54
CA GLY A 203 -1.41 -5.29 25.23
C GLY A 203 -1.51 -4.62 23.88
N LEU A 204 -2.69 -4.04 23.67
CA LEU A 204 -2.99 -3.19 22.52
C LEU A 204 -3.07 -1.73 22.99
N ALA A 205 -2.53 -0.84 22.18
CA ALA A 205 -2.60 0.60 22.39
C ALA A 205 -3.58 1.22 21.39
N PHE A 206 -4.47 2.07 21.89
CA PHE A 206 -5.50 2.76 21.11
C PHE A 206 -5.34 4.27 21.29
N ILE A 207 -5.75 5.04 20.28
CA ILE A 207 -6.02 6.47 20.46
C ILE A 207 -7.46 6.61 20.95
N GLY A 208 -7.65 7.43 21.98
CA GLY A 208 -8.97 7.76 22.51
C GLY A 208 -9.33 9.23 22.33
N ILE A 209 -10.58 9.51 21.94
CA ILE A 209 -11.22 10.81 22.20
C ILE A 209 -12.12 10.62 23.41
N GLY A 210 -11.72 11.21 24.55
CA GLY A 210 -12.42 11.00 25.82
C GLY A 210 -12.33 9.52 26.28
N PRO A 211 -13.46 8.86 26.59
CA PRO A 211 -13.49 7.44 26.97
C PRO A 211 -13.61 6.49 25.77
N VAL A 212 -13.77 6.97 24.54
CA VAL A 212 -14.06 6.13 23.37
C VAL A 212 -12.76 5.80 22.61
N PRO A 213 -12.38 4.52 22.47
CA PRO A 213 -11.27 4.12 21.62
C PRO A 213 -11.67 4.20 20.14
N ILE A 214 -10.87 4.89 19.33
CA ILE A 214 -11.15 5.08 17.89
C ILE A 214 -10.60 3.92 17.07
N GLY A 215 -9.45 3.39 17.47
CA GLY A 215 -8.82 2.25 16.82
C GLY A 215 -7.47 1.93 17.42
N PRO A 216 -6.99 0.68 17.25
CA PRO A 216 -5.67 0.28 17.72
C PRO A 216 -4.64 1.00 16.85
N ILE A 217 -3.71 1.67 17.50
CA ILE A 217 -2.56 2.31 16.85
C ILE A 217 -1.28 1.51 17.01
N GLY A 218 -1.31 0.49 17.88
CA GLY A 218 -0.16 -0.34 18.14
C GLY A 218 -0.46 -1.49 19.08
N ALA A 219 0.56 -2.31 19.30
CA ALA A 219 0.66 -3.20 20.44
C ALA A 219 1.78 -2.68 21.35
N PHE A 220 1.87 -3.21 22.55
CA PHE A 220 3.00 -2.95 23.43
C PHE A 220 3.36 -4.20 24.22
N THR A 221 4.64 -4.33 24.51
CA THR A 221 5.16 -5.11 25.63
C THR A 221 5.75 -4.18 26.67
N ALA A 222 5.52 -4.46 27.95
CA ALA A 222 6.04 -3.64 29.04
C ALA A 222 7.12 -4.39 29.83
N PRO A 223 8.38 -4.40 29.36
CA PRO A 223 9.52 -4.66 30.22
C PRO A 223 9.52 -3.75 31.44
N ASP A 224 10.04 -4.23 32.57
CA ASP A 224 10.13 -3.45 33.80
C ASP A 224 11.09 -2.28 33.63
N GLU A 225 10.56 -1.08 33.42
CA GLU A 225 11.33 0.14 33.15
C GLU A 225 12.42 0.41 34.20
N LYS A 226 12.15 0.11 35.49
CA LYS A 226 13.15 0.29 36.56
C LYS A 226 14.32 -0.67 36.39
N GLN A 227 14.07 -1.89 35.91
CA GLN A 227 15.12 -2.86 35.62
C GLN A 227 15.87 -2.50 34.32
N VAL A 228 15.16 -2.02 33.31
CA VAL A 228 15.77 -1.55 32.05
C VAL A 228 16.67 -0.32 32.29
N ALA A 229 16.26 0.61 33.14
CA ALA A 229 17.08 1.78 33.48
C ALA A 229 18.35 1.40 34.26
N LYS A 230 18.29 0.35 35.09
CA LYS A 230 19.42 -0.11 35.93
C LYS A 230 20.36 -1.09 35.24
N THR A 231 19.97 -1.68 34.10
CA THR A 231 20.82 -2.63 33.38
C THR A 231 21.96 -1.92 32.64
N THR A 232 22.92 -2.70 32.14
CA THR A 232 24.04 -2.15 31.36
C THR A 232 23.54 -1.50 30.07
N ILE A 233 24.27 -0.49 29.57
CA ILE A 233 23.90 0.23 28.35
C ILE A 233 23.72 -0.75 27.17
N LEU A 234 24.65 -1.70 27.01
CA LEU A 234 24.56 -2.71 25.96
C LEU A 234 23.31 -3.58 26.08
N ASN A 235 22.93 -3.99 27.30
CA ASN A 235 21.72 -4.78 27.51
C ASN A 235 20.45 -3.99 27.17
N ARG A 236 20.45 -2.68 27.44
CA ARG A 236 19.34 -1.79 27.11
C ARG A 236 19.24 -1.56 25.60
N MET A 237 20.35 -1.28 24.94
CA MET A 237 20.42 -1.18 23.47
C MET A 237 19.91 -2.46 22.78
N ARG A 238 20.24 -3.65 23.31
CA ARG A 238 19.74 -4.93 22.76
C ARG A 238 18.22 -4.99 22.77
N ILE A 239 17.59 -4.51 23.85
CA ILE A 239 16.14 -4.52 23.98
C ILE A 239 15.54 -3.60 22.93
N PHE A 240 15.95 -2.33 22.86
CA PHE A 240 15.39 -1.37 21.90
C PHE A 240 15.68 -1.75 20.45
N ALA A 241 16.85 -2.30 20.15
CA ALA A 241 17.15 -2.75 18.79
C ALA A 241 16.36 -4.00 18.35
N ALA A 242 15.85 -4.80 19.31
CA ALA A 242 15.23 -6.08 19.01
C ALA A 242 13.96 -5.97 18.15
N GLY A 243 13.09 -4.99 18.43
CA GLY A 243 11.83 -4.80 17.69
C GLY A 243 12.05 -4.52 16.21
N PRO A 244 12.76 -3.43 15.86
CA PRO A 244 13.10 -3.14 14.47
C PRO A 244 13.94 -4.26 13.83
N GLY A 245 14.86 -4.84 14.60
CA GLY A 245 15.65 -5.99 14.18
C GLY A 245 14.79 -7.20 13.79
N ALA A 246 13.67 -7.46 14.48
CA ALA A 246 12.79 -8.57 14.14
C ALA A 246 12.03 -8.32 12.84
N ASN A 247 11.55 -7.09 12.63
CA ASN A 247 10.87 -6.72 11.41
C ASN A 247 11.81 -6.82 10.19
N ILE A 248 13.05 -6.35 10.33
CA ILE A 248 14.02 -6.33 9.23
C ILE A 248 14.66 -7.72 9.02
N LEU A 249 15.25 -8.30 10.06
CA LEU A 249 16.08 -9.51 9.95
C LEU A 249 15.28 -10.81 9.95
N ILE A 250 14.16 -10.87 10.67
CA ILE A 250 13.35 -12.09 10.75
C ILE A 250 12.26 -12.04 9.70
N ILE A 251 11.36 -11.06 9.79
CA ILE A 251 10.19 -11.00 8.90
C ILE A 251 10.60 -10.58 7.51
N GLY A 252 11.47 -9.57 7.36
CA GLY A 252 12.00 -9.17 6.06
C GLY A 252 12.71 -10.33 5.34
N MET A 253 13.62 -11.03 6.00
CA MET A 253 14.32 -12.17 5.39
C MET A 253 13.38 -13.34 5.07
N LEU A 254 12.47 -13.69 5.99
CA LEU A 254 11.54 -14.81 5.79
C LEU A 254 10.57 -14.52 4.64
N THR A 255 9.98 -13.32 4.61
CA THR A 255 9.07 -12.92 3.52
C THR A 255 9.80 -12.79 2.20
N PHE A 256 11.04 -12.29 2.18
CA PHE A 256 11.87 -12.28 0.98
C PHE A 256 12.10 -13.70 0.43
N VAL A 257 12.47 -14.66 1.30
CA VAL A 257 12.63 -16.06 0.90
C VAL A 257 11.31 -16.62 0.35
N PHE A 258 10.18 -16.39 1.03
CA PHE A 258 8.88 -16.85 0.54
C PHE A 258 8.48 -16.22 -0.79
N ILE A 259 8.76 -14.93 -1.01
CA ILE A 259 8.54 -14.25 -2.29
C ILE A 259 9.36 -14.95 -3.38
N THR A 260 10.65 -15.23 -3.13
CA THR A 260 11.52 -15.88 -4.13
C THR A 260 11.08 -17.31 -4.44
N LEU A 261 10.68 -18.09 -3.42
CA LEU A 261 10.17 -19.45 -3.59
C LEU A 261 8.84 -19.45 -4.33
N PHE A 262 7.91 -18.57 -3.93
CA PHE A 262 6.61 -18.43 -4.57
C PHE A 262 6.74 -18.02 -6.03
N ALA A 263 7.61 -17.05 -6.33
CA ALA A 263 7.89 -16.62 -7.69
C ALA A 263 8.49 -17.74 -8.56
N ALA A 264 9.26 -18.66 -7.97
CA ALA A 264 9.87 -19.77 -8.70
C ALA A 264 8.87 -20.89 -9.05
N ILE A 265 7.85 -21.11 -8.21
CA ILE A 265 6.88 -22.21 -8.39
C ILE A 265 5.58 -21.77 -9.08
N SER A 266 5.22 -20.48 -8.97
CA SER A 266 3.96 -19.97 -9.47
C SER A 266 4.11 -19.45 -10.91
N SER A 267 3.15 -19.81 -11.77
CA SER A 267 3.08 -19.30 -13.14
C SER A 267 2.42 -17.92 -13.15
N ILE A 268 3.02 -16.96 -12.44
CA ILE A 268 2.52 -15.58 -12.36
C ILE A 268 2.72 -14.94 -13.73
N SER A 269 1.66 -14.93 -14.53
CA SER A 269 1.65 -14.31 -15.85
C SER A 269 1.06 -12.90 -15.76
N PRO A 270 1.76 -11.90 -16.29
CA PRO A 270 1.18 -10.58 -16.54
C PRO A 270 -0.07 -10.70 -17.45
N GLN A 271 -1.16 -10.02 -17.10
CA GLN A 271 -2.44 -10.01 -17.83
C GLN A 271 -2.81 -8.63 -18.39
N GLY A 272 -1.82 -7.75 -18.55
CA GLY A 272 -2.05 -6.44 -19.12
C GLY A 272 -1.01 -5.43 -18.66
N VAL A 273 -1.11 -4.20 -19.15
CA VAL A 273 -0.25 -3.10 -18.74
C VAL A 273 -1.07 -2.10 -17.94
N LEU A 274 -0.69 -1.87 -16.68
CA LEU A 274 -1.30 -0.85 -15.83
C LEU A 274 -0.89 0.54 -16.32
N ILE A 275 -1.86 1.39 -16.62
CA ILE A 275 -1.67 2.81 -16.86
C ILE A 275 -1.79 3.51 -15.52
N SER A 276 -0.65 3.95 -14.98
CA SER A 276 -0.55 4.59 -13.66
C SER A 276 -0.73 6.10 -13.70
N ASN A 277 -0.44 6.73 -14.85
CA ASN A 277 -0.63 8.15 -15.10
C ASN A 277 -0.76 8.40 -16.60
N VAL A 278 -1.52 9.42 -16.99
CA VAL A 278 -1.62 9.88 -18.39
C VAL A 278 -1.30 11.36 -18.44
N THR A 279 -0.33 11.70 -19.27
CA THR A 279 -0.01 13.08 -19.61
C THR A 279 -0.94 13.52 -20.74
N TYR A 280 -1.84 14.47 -20.45
CA TYR A 280 -2.70 15.11 -21.43
C TYR A 280 -1.91 16.06 -22.33
N CYS A 281 -2.30 16.15 -23.60
CA CYS A 281 -1.56 16.93 -24.59
C CYS A 281 -1.51 18.44 -24.29
N GLU A 282 -2.55 18.97 -23.64
CA GLU A 282 -2.63 20.38 -23.25
C GLU A 282 -1.55 20.80 -22.25
N ASN A 283 -0.95 19.84 -21.54
CA ASN A 283 0.09 20.09 -20.53
C ASN A 283 1.52 19.88 -21.08
N ILE A 284 1.69 19.57 -22.37
CA ILE A 284 3.01 19.29 -22.96
C ILE A 284 3.90 20.52 -22.98
N GLU A 285 3.38 21.72 -23.30
CA GLU A 285 4.21 22.91 -23.43
C GLU A 285 4.93 23.27 -22.12
N GLN A 286 4.28 23.01 -20.97
CA GLN A 286 4.91 23.13 -19.65
C GLN A 286 5.95 22.03 -19.41
N LEU A 287 5.66 20.78 -19.78
CA LEU A 287 6.55 19.62 -19.56
C LEU A 287 7.77 19.59 -20.49
N GLU A 288 7.69 20.11 -21.72
CA GLU A 288 8.83 20.24 -22.64
C GLU A 288 9.82 21.31 -22.16
N SER A 289 9.35 22.31 -21.41
CA SER A 289 10.23 23.30 -20.77
C SER A 289 11.03 22.72 -19.60
N GLU A 290 10.51 21.67 -18.95
CA GLU A 290 11.11 21.02 -17.77
C GLU A 290 11.87 19.72 -18.10
N GLN A 291 11.50 19.01 -19.19
CA GLN A 291 12.08 17.73 -19.61
C GLN A 291 12.15 17.68 -21.15
N PRO A 292 13.21 18.20 -21.80
CA PRO A 292 13.20 18.50 -23.23
C PRO A 292 13.13 17.28 -24.17
N HIS A 293 13.25 16.05 -23.67
CA HIS A 293 13.32 14.85 -24.50
C HIS A 293 12.60 13.69 -23.83
N ASN A 294 11.43 13.30 -24.36
CA ASN A 294 10.74 11.99 -24.24
C ASN A 294 9.24 12.05 -23.88
N THR A 295 8.65 13.22 -23.70
CA THR A 295 7.20 13.32 -23.49
C THR A 295 6.47 13.12 -24.82
N ILE A 296 5.68 12.06 -24.91
CA ILE A 296 4.88 11.73 -26.10
C ILE A 296 3.43 11.63 -25.65
N CYS A 297 2.61 12.62 -25.97
CA CYS A 297 1.16 12.52 -25.78
C CYS A 297 0.48 12.10 -27.09
N ASN A 298 -0.71 11.54 -26.96
CA ASN A 298 -1.60 11.28 -28.08
C ASN A 298 -2.93 12.01 -27.85
N PRO A 299 -3.27 13.03 -28.67
CA PRO A 299 -4.51 13.79 -28.50
C PRO A 299 -5.77 12.91 -28.60
N SER A 300 -5.67 11.79 -29.33
CA SER A 300 -6.78 10.83 -29.44
C SER A 300 -7.09 10.10 -28.13
N LEU A 301 -6.22 10.23 -27.11
CA LEU A 301 -6.37 9.62 -25.80
C LEU A 301 -6.74 10.63 -24.70
N ASP A 302 -6.97 11.91 -25.01
CA ASP A 302 -7.30 12.93 -24.01
C ASP A 302 -8.64 12.66 -23.27
N GLY A 303 -9.52 11.84 -23.84
CA GLY A 303 -10.74 11.36 -23.18
C GLY A 303 -10.56 10.14 -22.25
N LEU A 304 -9.36 9.58 -22.17
CA LEU A 304 -9.04 8.45 -21.30
C LEU A 304 -8.86 8.98 -19.86
N ASN A 305 -9.91 8.89 -19.03
CA ASN A 305 -9.84 9.28 -17.62
C ASN A 305 -9.17 8.15 -16.81
N VAL A 306 -7.87 8.28 -16.52
CA VAL A 306 -7.02 7.22 -15.92
C VAL A 306 -6.92 7.30 -14.40
N SER A 307 -7.80 8.05 -13.76
CA SER A 307 -7.85 8.21 -12.29
C SER A 307 -8.10 6.91 -11.49
N GLN A 308 -8.09 5.72 -12.10
CA GLN A 308 -8.57 4.46 -11.51
C GLN A 308 -7.80 3.19 -11.93
N ASN A 309 -6.46 3.20 -11.98
CA ASN A 309 -5.67 1.98 -12.23
C ASN A 309 -6.13 1.21 -13.49
N VAL A 310 -6.17 1.91 -14.63
CA VAL A 310 -6.69 1.33 -15.88
C VAL A 310 -5.68 0.33 -16.44
N VAL A 311 -6.12 -0.90 -16.73
CA VAL A 311 -5.26 -1.97 -17.25
C VAL A 311 -5.58 -2.22 -18.71
N ILE A 312 -4.59 -2.13 -19.59
CA ILE A 312 -4.70 -2.54 -21.00
C ILE A 312 -4.44 -4.04 -21.08
N TYR A 313 -5.46 -4.83 -21.42
CA TYR A 313 -5.30 -6.28 -21.57
C TYR A 313 -5.43 -6.76 -23.02
N LYS A 314 -5.99 -5.94 -23.92
CA LYS A 314 -5.98 -6.19 -25.38
C LYS A 314 -5.87 -4.91 -26.20
N LEU A 315 -5.36 -5.06 -27.41
CA LEU A 315 -5.38 -4.05 -28.47
C LEU A 315 -6.15 -4.63 -29.67
N ARG A 316 -7.15 -3.91 -30.18
CA ARG A 316 -7.88 -4.30 -31.38
C ARG A 316 -7.55 -3.34 -32.52
N CYS A 317 -7.15 -3.86 -33.67
CA CYS A 317 -6.90 -3.08 -34.88
C CYS A 317 -7.19 -3.93 -36.12
N ASN A 318 -7.81 -3.36 -37.16
CA ASN A 318 -8.21 -4.07 -38.38
C ASN A 318 -8.98 -5.38 -38.12
N GLU A 319 -9.97 -5.34 -37.21
CA GLU A 319 -10.78 -6.51 -36.80
C GLU A 319 -10.00 -7.66 -36.13
N GLN A 320 -8.69 -7.51 -35.90
CA GLN A 320 -7.87 -8.46 -35.15
C GLN A 320 -7.67 -8.01 -33.70
N GLU A 321 -7.70 -8.96 -32.77
CA GLU A 321 -7.41 -8.74 -31.35
C GLU A 321 -6.01 -9.26 -30.98
N TYR A 322 -5.22 -8.41 -30.34
CA TYR A 322 -3.89 -8.70 -29.82
C TYR A 322 -3.97 -8.74 -28.29
N GLN A 323 -3.62 -9.88 -27.70
CA GLN A 323 -3.52 -10.02 -26.25
C GLN A 323 -2.31 -9.23 -25.75
N ILE A 324 -2.53 -8.41 -24.74
CA ILE A 324 -1.48 -7.63 -24.09
C ILE A 324 -1.28 -8.22 -22.70
N SER A 325 -0.12 -8.85 -22.49
CA SER A 325 0.30 -9.39 -21.19
C SER A 325 1.19 -8.40 -20.44
N ASP A 326 2.13 -7.77 -21.14
CA ASP A 326 3.14 -6.86 -20.60
C ASP A 326 3.50 -5.74 -21.59
N TYR A 327 4.35 -4.80 -21.16
CA TYR A 327 4.81 -3.70 -22.01
C TYR A 327 5.47 -4.18 -23.32
N ALA A 328 6.21 -5.30 -23.29
CA ALA A 328 6.86 -5.84 -24.49
C ALA A 328 5.82 -6.34 -25.51
N SER A 329 4.77 -7.02 -25.05
CA SER A 329 3.66 -7.47 -25.90
C SER A 329 2.87 -6.31 -26.49
N LEU A 330 2.71 -5.21 -25.73
CA LEU A 330 2.11 -3.97 -26.20
C LEU A 330 3.00 -3.33 -27.28
N TYR A 331 4.28 -3.16 -27.00
CA TYR A 331 5.25 -2.61 -27.95
C TYR A 331 5.31 -3.43 -29.24
N ASN A 332 5.42 -4.75 -29.15
CA ASN A 332 5.46 -5.65 -30.30
C ASN A 332 4.15 -5.61 -31.11
N SER A 333 3.00 -5.47 -30.45
CA SER A 333 1.70 -5.36 -31.13
C SER A 333 1.55 -4.02 -31.85
N THR A 334 1.97 -2.93 -31.21
CA THR A 334 1.90 -1.57 -31.76
C THR A 334 2.87 -1.33 -32.92
N SER A 335 4.06 -1.96 -32.89
CA SER A 335 5.08 -1.83 -33.94
C SER A 335 4.65 -2.36 -35.32
N LYS A 336 3.56 -3.14 -35.39
CA LYS A 336 3.01 -3.71 -36.63
C LYS A 336 2.18 -2.70 -37.43
N PHE A 337 1.81 -1.58 -36.83
CA PHE A 337 0.87 -0.61 -37.40
C PHE A 337 1.59 0.68 -37.80
N LYS A 338 0.93 1.49 -38.63
CA LYS A 338 1.46 2.78 -39.09
C LYS A 338 0.90 3.94 -38.26
N PRO A 339 1.66 5.04 -38.08
CA PRO A 339 1.12 6.27 -37.51
C PRO A 339 -0.11 6.75 -38.31
N GLY A 340 -1.11 7.29 -37.62
CA GLY A 340 -2.39 7.75 -38.16
C GLY A 340 -3.45 6.65 -38.32
N GLN A 341 -3.11 5.38 -38.12
CA GLN A 341 -4.08 4.28 -38.20
C GLN A 341 -4.93 4.20 -36.92
N ASN A 342 -6.24 3.95 -37.08
CA ASN A 342 -7.17 3.83 -35.96
C ASN A 342 -7.10 2.44 -35.31
N ALA A 343 -7.20 2.41 -33.98
CA ALA A 343 -7.25 1.21 -33.16
C ALA A 343 -8.14 1.42 -31.93
N THR A 344 -8.44 0.33 -31.23
CA THR A 344 -9.23 0.32 -29.99
C THR A 344 -8.42 -0.35 -28.89
N LEU A 345 -8.19 0.34 -27.77
CA LEU A 345 -7.69 -0.25 -26.54
C LEU A 345 -8.84 -0.89 -25.78
N LEU A 346 -8.69 -2.16 -25.41
CA LEU A 346 -9.59 -2.79 -24.45
C LEU A 346 -8.95 -2.74 -23.08
N THR A 347 -9.61 -2.05 -22.17
CA THR A 347 -9.10 -1.78 -20.83
C THR A 347 -10.07 -2.21 -19.74
N SER A 348 -9.60 -2.29 -18.50
CA SER A 348 -10.46 -2.56 -17.33
C SER A 348 -11.59 -1.54 -17.14
N ALA A 349 -11.42 -0.32 -17.64
CA ALA A 349 -12.42 0.75 -17.56
C ALA A 349 -13.38 0.81 -18.77
N GLY A 350 -13.08 0.09 -19.86
CA GLY A 350 -13.87 0.10 -21.09
C GLY A 350 -13.04 0.03 -22.37
N GLU A 351 -13.70 0.19 -23.51
CA GLU A 351 -13.05 0.26 -24.83
C GLU A 351 -12.81 1.72 -25.23
N TYR A 352 -11.60 2.03 -25.70
CA TYR A 352 -11.19 3.39 -26.09
C TYR A 352 -10.61 3.41 -27.49
N ASN A 353 -11.20 4.20 -28.38
CA ASN A 353 -10.70 4.38 -29.73
C ASN A 353 -9.60 5.44 -29.74
N PHE A 354 -8.52 5.16 -30.46
CA PHE A 354 -7.40 6.08 -30.62
C PHE A 354 -6.75 5.90 -31.99
N SER A 355 -5.93 6.86 -32.39
CA SER A 355 -5.08 6.75 -33.58
C SER A 355 -3.63 6.61 -33.16
N PHE A 356 -2.85 5.76 -33.84
CA PHE A 356 -1.43 5.64 -33.53
C PHE A 356 -0.69 6.92 -33.89
N ILE A 357 0.38 7.22 -33.14
CA ILE A 357 1.23 8.38 -33.40
C ILE A 357 2.66 7.94 -33.71
N LYS A 358 3.43 8.85 -34.28
CA LYS A 358 4.85 8.64 -34.52
C LYS A 358 5.63 9.11 -33.30
N ASN A 359 6.46 8.24 -32.74
CA ASN A 359 7.38 8.60 -31.66
C ASN A 359 8.47 9.53 -32.23
N PRO A 360 8.62 10.76 -31.73
CA PRO A 360 9.59 11.73 -32.26
C PRO A 360 11.04 11.29 -32.06
N THR A 361 11.35 10.57 -30.98
CA THR A 361 12.71 10.13 -30.66
C THR A 361 13.11 8.86 -31.43
N THR A 362 12.20 7.88 -31.52
CA THR A 362 12.53 6.57 -32.12
C THR A 362 12.05 6.41 -33.57
N ASN A 363 11.29 7.38 -34.09
CA ASN A 363 10.59 7.32 -35.39
C ASN A 363 9.64 6.11 -35.56
N LYS A 364 9.38 5.33 -34.50
CA LYS A 364 8.50 4.16 -34.51
C LYS A 364 7.06 4.52 -34.14
N THR A 365 6.13 3.67 -34.54
CA THR A 365 4.72 3.78 -34.14
C THR A 365 4.58 3.63 -32.63
N SER A 366 3.76 4.48 -32.01
CA SER A 366 3.51 4.52 -30.57
C SER A 366 2.03 4.78 -30.30
N ILE A 367 1.57 4.38 -29.12
CA ILE A 367 0.24 4.74 -28.59
C ILE A 367 0.26 6.15 -27.97
N GLY A 368 1.44 6.66 -27.58
CA GLY A 368 1.55 7.94 -26.85
C GLY A 368 1.10 7.85 -25.39
N ILE A 369 1.22 6.66 -24.80
CA ILE A 369 1.11 6.46 -23.36
C ILE A 369 2.54 6.25 -22.85
N MET A 370 2.99 7.15 -21.98
CA MET A 370 4.20 6.93 -21.21
C MET A 370 3.84 6.03 -20.02
N PHE A 371 4.38 4.83 -20.00
CA PHE A 371 4.20 3.92 -18.88
C PHE A 371 5.16 4.36 -17.78
N SER A 372 4.64 5.13 -16.83
CA SER A 372 5.32 5.31 -15.57
C SER A 372 5.22 3.96 -14.84
N LEU A 373 6.36 3.36 -14.49
CA LEU A 373 6.37 2.11 -13.73
C LEU A 373 5.52 2.25 -12.46
N PHE A 374 5.65 3.40 -11.77
CA PHE A 374 4.82 3.89 -10.67
C PHE A 374 5.12 5.40 -10.61
N SER A 375 4.12 6.28 -10.73
CA SER A 375 4.34 7.74 -10.87
C SER A 375 4.62 8.41 -9.52
N ASP A 376 5.59 7.89 -8.79
CA ASP A 376 6.32 8.64 -7.78
C ASP A 376 7.80 8.37 -8.04
N LYS A 377 8.40 9.24 -8.86
CA LYS A 377 9.77 9.12 -9.35
C LYS A 377 10.85 9.19 -8.25
N ASN A 378 10.50 9.18 -6.97
CA ASN A 378 11.44 9.27 -5.86
C ASN A 378 10.95 8.55 -4.59
N THR A 379 10.99 7.22 -4.59
CA THR A 379 11.01 6.50 -3.32
C THR A 379 12.19 5.54 -3.29
N LEU A 380 12.91 5.50 -2.17
CA LEU A 380 13.94 4.49 -1.89
C LEU A 380 13.48 3.08 -2.25
N VAL A 381 12.19 2.82 -1.99
CA VAL A 381 11.47 1.61 -2.37
C VAL A 381 11.76 1.27 -3.83
N MET A 382 11.69 2.23 -4.76
CA MET A 382 11.86 2.03 -6.20
C MET A 382 13.29 1.69 -6.61
N ASN A 383 14.32 2.28 -6.00
CA ASN A 383 15.70 1.92 -6.31
C ASN A 383 16.05 0.53 -5.79
N VAL A 384 15.53 0.19 -4.60
CA VAL A 384 15.66 -1.15 -4.01
C VAL A 384 14.92 -2.18 -4.87
N VAL A 385 13.69 -1.87 -5.27
CA VAL A 385 12.84 -2.72 -6.10
C VAL A 385 13.38 -2.88 -7.53
N ASN A 386 13.89 -1.81 -8.15
CA ASN A 386 14.58 -1.88 -9.44
C ASN A 386 15.90 -2.65 -9.33
N PHE A 387 16.64 -2.50 -8.24
CA PHE A 387 17.83 -3.31 -7.95
C PHE A 387 17.46 -4.81 -7.86
N PHE A 388 16.39 -5.15 -7.15
CA PHE A 388 15.87 -6.52 -7.08
C PHE A 388 15.38 -7.04 -8.45
N ASN A 389 14.71 -6.22 -9.24
CA ASN A 389 14.27 -6.60 -10.60
C ASN A 389 15.46 -6.86 -11.54
N LEU A 390 16.46 -5.99 -11.52
CA LEU A 390 17.59 -6.02 -12.45
C LEU A 390 18.61 -7.11 -12.10
N HIS A 391 18.82 -7.41 -10.82
CA HIS A 391 19.89 -8.31 -10.37
C HIS A 391 19.42 -9.70 -9.93
N LEU A 392 18.15 -9.87 -9.54
CA LEU A 392 17.64 -11.15 -9.02
C LEU A 392 16.58 -11.81 -9.91
N ASN A 393 16.25 -11.21 -11.06
CA ASN A 393 15.27 -11.74 -12.03
C ASN A 393 13.92 -12.13 -11.39
N LEU A 394 13.59 -11.51 -10.25
CA LEU A 394 12.34 -11.77 -9.55
C LEU A 394 11.20 -11.16 -10.38
N PRO A 395 10.15 -11.93 -10.75
CA PRO A 395 9.00 -11.45 -11.52
C PRO A 395 8.13 -10.43 -10.76
N LEU A 396 8.63 -9.81 -9.69
CA LEU A 396 7.90 -8.83 -8.88
C LEU A 396 7.31 -7.71 -9.74
N LEU A 397 7.98 -7.30 -10.83
CA LEU A 397 7.57 -6.16 -11.66
C LEU A 397 7.94 -6.30 -13.13
N LYS A 398 7.53 -7.41 -13.76
CA LYS A 398 7.62 -7.53 -15.21
C LYS A 398 6.52 -6.71 -15.90
N TYR A 399 6.61 -5.38 -15.80
CA TYR A 399 5.86 -4.34 -16.53
C TYR A 399 4.37 -4.63 -16.86
N GLY A 400 3.66 -5.35 -16.01
CA GLY A 400 2.27 -5.73 -16.27
C GLY A 400 1.46 -5.99 -15.00
N TYR A 401 0.15 -5.81 -15.13
CA TYR A 401 -0.86 -6.05 -14.12
C TYR A 401 -1.13 -7.55 -14.00
N TYR A 402 -1.13 -8.08 -12.78
CA TYR A 402 -1.40 -9.49 -12.51
C TYR A 402 -2.90 -9.73 -12.34
N ALA A 403 -3.40 -10.85 -12.86
CA ALA A 403 -4.77 -11.33 -12.65
C ALA A 403 -5.13 -11.33 -11.15
N PRO A 404 -6.38 -11.05 -10.73
CA PRO A 404 -6.79 -11.29 -9.35
C PRO A 404 -7.01 -12.80 -9.10
N THR A 405 -5.96 -13.61 -9.21
CA THR A 405 -5.97 -15.02 -8.83
C THR A 405 -5.61 -15.16 -7.36
N PHE A 406 -5.96 -16.31 -6.76
CA PHE A 406 -5.54 -16.63 -5.40
C PHE A 406 -4.02 -16.54 -5.24
N GLU A 407 -3.27 -17.07 -6.21
CA GLU A 407 -1.81 -17.02 -6.23
C GLU A 407 -1.27 -15.57 -6.22
N ASN A 408 -1.85 -14.71 -7.05
CA ASN A 408 -1.42 -13.31 -7.12
C ASN A 408 -1.76 -12.56 -5.84
N ASN A 409 -2.91 -12.84 -5.22
CA ASN A 409 -3.27 -12.24 -3.92
C ASN A 409 -2.30 -12.64 -2.80
N VAL A 410 -1.87 -13.91 -2.77
CA VAL A 410 -0.85 -14.39 -1.82
C VAL A 410 0.50 -13.72 -2.09
N PHE A 411 0.90 -13.63 -3.34
CA PHE A 411 2.14 -12.93 -3.72
C PHE A 411 2.12 -11.46 -3.31
N PHE A 412 1.04 -10.73 -3.61
CA PHE A 412 0.88 -9.34 -3.20
C PHE A 412 0.89 -9.18 -1.68
N LEU A 413 0.22 -10.07 -0.94
CA LEU A 413 0.27 -10.08 0.52
C LEU A 413 1.71 -10.25 1.03
N LEU A 414 2.48 -11.19 0.47
CA LEU A 414 3.88 -11.41 0.85
C LEU A 414 4.75 -10.17 0.55
N CYS A 415 4.54 -9.53 -0.59
CA CYS A 415 5.24 -8.29 -0.96
C CYS A 415 4.94 -7.15 0.01
N TRP A 416 3.66 -6.94 0.33
CA TRP A 416 3.26 -5.93 1.31
C TRP A 416 3.77 -6.24 2.71
N LEU A 417 3.77 -7.52 3.12
CA LEU A 417 4.37 -7.95 4.37
C LEU A 417 5.86 -7.59 4.43
N PHE A 418 6.61 -7.87 3.37
CA PHE A 418 8.02 -7.51 3.26
C PHE A 418 8.23 -6.00 3.36
N VAL A 419 7.56 -5.23 2.51
CA VAL A 419 7.70 -3.77 2.43
C VAL A 419 7.32 -3.12 3.76
N ILE A 420 6.15 -3.43 4.32
CA ILE A 420 5.67 -2.78 5.55
C ILE A 420 6.59 -3.11 6.73
N ASN A 421 7.03 -4.37 6.90
CA ASN A 421 7.96 -4.72 7.97
C ASN A 421 9.30 -4.02 7.81
N LEU A 422 9.86 -3.99 6.59
CA LEU A 422 11.11 -3.31 6.32
C LEU A 422 11.01 -1.81 6.63
N PHE A 423 10.04 -1.10 6.04
CA PHE A 423 9.96 0.36 6.16
C PHE A 423 9.55 0.82 7.55
N VAL A 424 8.61 0.16 8.22
CA VAL A 424 8.25 0.52 9.60
C VAL A 424 9.36 0.13 10.58
N GLY A 425 10.09 -0.96 10.32
CA GLY A 425 11.31 -1.28 11.07
C GLY A 425 12.38 -0.20 10.91
N LEU A 426 12.67 0.22 9.69
CA LEU A 426 13.61 1.31 9.39
C LEU A 426 13.15 2.64 10.00
N PHE A 427 11.86 2.96 9.92
CA PHE A 427 11.29 4.17 10.52
C PHE A 427 11.51 4.18 12.05
N ASN A 428 11.27 3.06 12.73
CA ASN A 428 11.54 2.95 14.17
C ASN A 428 13.02 3.09 14.54
N LEU A 429 13.94 2.96 13.59
CA LEU A 429 15.37 3.19 13.80
C LEU A 429 15.80 4.64 13.58
N LEU A 430 14.90 5.56 13.21
CA LEU A 430 15.24 6.98 13.23
C LEU A 430 15.70 7.40 14.64
N PRO A 431 16.79 8.19 14.78
CA PRO A 431 17.32 8.60 16.07
C PRO A 431 16.47 9.72 16.69
N LEU A 432 15.23 9.38 17.03
CA LEU A 432 14.22 10.31 17.54
C LEU A 432 13.25 9.57 18.47
N LYS A 433 13.10 10.00 19.71
CA LYS A 433 12.07 9.44 20.61
C LYS A 433 10.68 9.92 20.19
N PRO A 434 9.62 9.08 20.32
CA PRO A 434 9.57 7.82 21.10
C PRO A 434 10.04 6.55 20.36
N LEU A 435 10.64 6.66 19.17
CA LEU A 435 11.10 5.51 18.39
C LEU A 435 12.31 4.82 19.04
N ASP A 436 12.50 3.53 18.76
CA ASP A 436 13.58 2.71 19.30
C ASP A 436 14.97 3.27 18.99
N GLY A 437 15.16 3.78 17.77
CA GLY A 437 16.40 4.41 17.32
C GLY A 437 16.80 5.60 18.19
N GLY A 438 15.83 6.32 18.77
CA GLY A 438 16.09 7.38 19.73
C GLY A 438 16.73 6.86 21.02
N TYR A 439 16.24 5.74 21.56
CA TYR A 439 16.85 5.12 22.75
C TYR A 439 18.24 4.55 22.44
N ILE A 440 18.42 3.92 21.27
CA ILE A 440 19.73 3.42 20.81
C ILE A 440 20.72 4.59 20.66
N CYS A 441 20.30 5.70 20.07
CA CYS A 441 21.12 6.89 19.90
C CYS A 441 21.55 7.50 21.24
N GLU A 442 20.62 7.65 22.19
CA GLU A 442 20.95 8.15 23.52
C GLU A 442 21.94 7.25 24.25
N ASP A 443 21.75 5.93 24.18
CA ASP A 443 22.66 4.96 24.77
C ASP A 443 24.04 4.97 24.11
N LEU A 444 24.09 5.12 22.79
CA LEU A 444 25.34 5.25 22.05
C LEU A 444 26.10 6.53 22.44
N LEU A 445 25.41 7.67 22.57
CA LEU A 445 26.02 8.91 23.06
C LEU A 445 26.60 8.76 24.47
N ASN A 446 25.91 8.06 25.35
CA ASN A 446 26.40 7.77 26.71
C ASN A 446 27.63 6.84 26.73
N LEU A 447 27.86 6.04 25.69
CA LEU A 447 29.07 5.23 25.54
C LEU A 447 30.25 6.06 24.98
N LEU A 448 29.97 6.99 24.06
CA LEU A 448 31.00 7.75 23.35
C LEU A 448 31.44 9.03 24.09
N VAL A 449 30.54 9.65 24.85
CA VAL A 449 30.77 10.95 25.49
C VAL A 449 30.55 10.82 27.00
N LYS A 450 31.52 11.29 27.80
CA LYS A 450 31.41 11.27 29.27
C LYS A 450 30.69 12.49 29.86
N ASN A 451 30.74 13.63 29.15
CA ASN A 451 30.16 14.88 29.64
C ASN A 451 28.64 14.89 29.45
N THR A 452 27.91 14.90 30.56
CA THR A 452 26.43 14.85 30.59
C THR A 452 25.77 16.05 29.92
N LYS A 453 26.35 17.25 30.04
CA LYS A 453 25.84 18.45 29.33
C LYS A 453 26.03 18.31 27.83
N ALA A 454 27.21 17.85 27.39
CA ALA A 454 27.47 17.62 25.97
C ALA A 454 26.54 16.57 25.37
N ILE A 455 26.27 15.46 26.09
CA ILE A 455 25.28 14.45 25.68
C ILE A 455 23.89 15.09 25.52
N HIS A 456 23.47 15.93 26.47
CA HIS A 456 22.17 16.59 26.41
C HIS A 456 22.03 17.47 25.16
N TYR A 457 23.03 18.32 24.87
CA TYR A 457 23.02 19.17 23.68
C TYR A 457 23.09 18.36 22.38
N LEU A 458 24.00 17.38 22.28
CA LEU A 458 24.12 16.53 21.09
C LEU A 458 22.82 15.77 20.80
N LYS A 459 22.22 15.17 21.84
CA LYS A 459 20.93 14.47 21.71
C LYS A 459 19.85 15.41 21.20
N PHE A 460 19.73 16.59 21.79
CA PHE A 460 18.74 17.58 21.37
C PHE A 460 18.96 18.02 19.91
N SER A 461 20.20 18.30 19.52
CA SER A 461 20.56 18.67 18.15
C SER A 461 20.23 17.57 17.14
N ILE A 462 20.56 16.31 17.45
CA ILE A 462 20.24 15.17 16.58
C ILE A 462 18.72 15.01 16.44
N TYR A 463 17.98 15.06 17.54
CA TYR A 463 16.53 14.91 17.52
C TYR A 463 15.87 16.03 16.73
N PHE A 464 16.31 17.27 16.94
CA PHE A 464 15.81 18.42 16.19
C PHE A 464 16.10 18.28 14.69
N LEU A 465 17.34 17.94 14.31
CA LEU A 465 17.73 17.73 12.92
C LEU A 465 16.88 16.64 12.25
N VAL A 466 16.76 15.48 12.88
CA VAL A 466 16.01 14.35 12.32
C VAL A 466 14.51 14.67 12.24
N PHE A 467 13.95 15.35 13.24
CA PHE A 467 12.56 15.80 13.19
C PHE A 467 12.32 16.82 12.07
N ALA A 468 13.21 17.80 11.90
CA ALA A 468 13.13 18.78 10.82
C ALA A 468 13.26 18.11 9.45
N LEU A 469 14.21 17.19 9.28
CA LEU A 469 14.36 16.39 8.06
C LEU A 469 13.09 15.57 7.77
N LEU A 470 12.51 14.94 8.78
CA LEU A 470 11.28 14.17 8.63
C LEU A 470 10.11 15.05 8.18
N LEU A 471 9.90 16.21 8.82
CA LEU A 471 8.87 17.17 8.40
C LEU A 471 9.09 17.67 6.98
N ALA A 472 10.33 18.01 6.61
CA ALA A 472 10.67 18.44 5.27
C ALA A 472 10.41 17.34 4.22
N ASN A 473 10.63 16.06 4.57
CA ASN A 473 10.39 14.92 3.69
C ASN A 473 8.91 14.51 3.59
N ILE A 474 8.08 14.84 4.59
CA ILE A 474 6.63 14.60 4.57
C ILE A 474 5.91 15.73 3.84
N PHE A 475 6.27 17.00 4.14
CA PHE A 475 5.55 18.18 3.69
C PHE A 475 6.33 19.00 2.65
N ASN A 476 7.23 18.37 1.89
CA ASN A 476 8.20 19.05 1.01
C ASN A 476 7.66 20.28 0.25
N GLN A 477 6.51 20.16 -0.42
CA GLN A 477 5.85 21.26 -1.15
C GLN A 477 5.34 22.39 -0.23
N GLN A 478 4.65 22.03 0.86
CA GLN A 478 4.06 23.00 1.80
C GLN A 478 5.13 23.68 2.67
N PHE A 479 6.13 22.91 3.08
CA PHE A 479 7.30 23.39 3.82
C PHE A 479 8.09 24.40 3.00
N PHE A 480 8.31 24.14 1.71
CA PHE A 480 9.02 25.08 0.85
C PHE A 480 8.20 26.32 0.52
N ALA A 481 6.89 26.19 0.27
CA ALA A 481 6.00 27.35 0.15
C ALA A 481 6.07 28.24 1.40
N PHE A 482 6.16 27.64 2.59
CA PHE A 482 6.39 28.36 3.84
C PHE A 482 7.78 29.00 3.92
N VAL A 483 8.86 28.32 3.51
CA VAL A 483 10.22 28.88 3.49
C VAL A 483 10.33 30.05 2.51
N LEU A 484 9.81 29.92 1.29
CA LEU A 484 9.75 31.01 0.31
C LEU A 484 8.91 32.18 0.82
N PHE A 485 7.79 31.89 1.48
CA PHE A 485 7.00 32.92 2.15
C PHE A 485 7.82 33.65 3.22
N ILE A 486 8.54 32.94 4.09
CA ILE A 486 9.40 33.57 5.10
C ILE A 486 10.52 34.42 4.45
N GLN A 487 11.15 33.95 3.37
CA GLN A 487 12.14 34.74 2.61
C GLN A 487 11.53 35.99 1.98
N SER A 488 10.29 35.91 1.48
CA SER A 488 9.58 37.06 0.92
C SER A 488 9.17 38.09 1.99
N VAL A 489 8.92 37.65 3.23
CA VAL A 489 8.52 38.50 4.35
C VAL A 489 9.74 39.10 5.07
N PHE A 490 10.86 38.36 5.12
CA PHE A 490 12.11 38.79 5.72
C PHE A 490 13.25 38.70 4.70
N PRO A 491 13.33 39.66 3.76
CA PRO A 491 14.50 39.77 2.90
C PRO A 491 15.69 40.15 3.77
N PHE A 492 16.60 39.18 4.00
CA PHE A 492 17.91 39.41 4.58
C PHE A 492 18.88 39.96 3.54
#